data_AF-A0A193QKI4-F1
#
_entry.id   AF-A0A193QKI4-F1
#
_cell.length_a   1.000
_cell.length_b   1.000
_cell.length_c   1.000
_cell.angle_alpha   90.00
_cell.angle_beta   90.00
_cell.angle_gamma   90.00
#
_symmetry.space_group_name_H-M   'P 1'
#
loop_
_entity.id
_entity.type
_entity.pdbx_description
1 polymer ?
#
loop_
_entity_poly.entity_id
_entity_poly.type
_entity_poly.pdbx_seq_one_letter_code
_entity_poly.pdbx_strand_id
1 'polypeptide(L)' 'MQQCLHSKRYEPGARFWEYGQIFRSRLRLDDIIARELRALADVSGETDWFTVLDNEQALCVQVAESVRA' A
#
# COMPACT_ATOMS: atom_id res chain seq x y z
N MET A 1 7.08 10.51 15.26
CA MET A 1 8.22 11.23 14.65
C MET A 1 9.44 10.95 15.49
N GLN A 2 10.56 10.62 14.86
CA GLN A 2 11.85 10.39 15.50
C GLN A 2 12.88 11.29 14.81
N GLN A 3 13.74 11.95 15.58
CA GLN A 3 14.79 12.77 14.99
C GLN A 3 16.05 11.93 14.79
N CYS A 4 16.60 11.96 13.58
CA CYS A 4 17.93 11.42 13.32
C CYS A 4 18.98 12.33 13.98
N LEU A 5 19.75 11.78 14.92
CA LEU A 5 20.70 12.56 15.74
C LEU A 5 21.82 13.20 14.93
N HIS A 6 22.20 12.59 13.80
CA HIS A 6 23.27 13.04 12.92
C HIS A 6 22.78 14.09 11.89
N SER A 7 21.71 13.79 11.15
CA SER A 7 21.20 14.68 10.11
C SER A 7 20.26 15.77 10.62
N LYS A 8 19.83 15.67 11.88
CA LYS A 8 18.79 16.51 12.53
C LYS A 8 17.42 16.48 11.83
N ARG A 9 17.24 15.62 10.81
CA ARG A 9 15.98 15.43 10.10
C ARG A 9 15.00 14.64 10.95
N TYR A 10 13.72 14.96 10.82
CA TYR A 10 12.63 14.19 11.43
C TYR A 10 12.12 13.15 10.45
N GLU A 11 11.96 11.94 10.95
CA GLU A 11 11.46 10.80 10.20
C GLU A 11 10.22 10.22 10.91
N PRO A 12 9.33 9.53 10.17
CA PRO A 12 8.29 8.73 10.78
C PRO A 12 8.92 7.74 11.77
N GLY A 13 8.42 7.74 13.00
CA GLY A 13 8.88 6.78 14.03
C GLY A 13 8.10 5.48 13.96
N ALA A 14 8.52 4.47 14.72
CA ALA A 14 7.90 3.13 14.71
C ALA A 14 6.37 3.11 14.89
N ARG A 15 5.79 4.05 15.67
CA ARG A 15 4.33 4.15 15.82
C ARG A 15 3.58 4.39 14.50
N PHE A 16 4.23 4.98 13.51
CA PHE A 16 3.62 5.19 12.20
C PHE A 16 3.35 3.86 11.48
N TRP A 17 4.25 2.88 11.68
CA TRP A 17 4.05 1.51 11.20
C TRP A 17 2.86 0.83 11.89
N GLU A 18 2.76 0.97 13.21
CA GLU A 18 1.64 0.43 14.00
C GLU A 18 0.28 0.95 13.51
N TYR A 19 0.19 2.26 13.21
CA TYR A 19 -1.02 2.83 12.62
C TYR A 19 -1.33 2.27 11.23
N GLY A 20 -0.30 2.05 10.40
CA GLY A 20 -0.45 1.37 9.12
C GLY A 20 -1.01 -0.05 9.26
N GLN A 21 -0.53 -0.82 10.25
CA GLN A 21 -1.06 -2.16 10.53
C GLN A 21 -2.51 -2.13 10.99
N ILE A 22 -2.89 -1.18 11.86
CA ILE A 22 -4.28 -1.02 12.30
C ILE A 22 -5.17 -0.64 11.12
N PHE A 23 -4.74 0.30 10.27
CA PHE A 23 -5.45 0.69 9.06
C PHE A 23 -5.71 -0.52 8.16
N ARG A 24 -4.67 -1.31 7.85
CA ARG A 24 -4.81 -2.54 7.06
C ARG A 24 -5.72 -3.58 7.70
N SER A 25 -5.67 -3.74 9.02
CA SER A 25 -6.53 -4.70 9.73
C SER A 25 -8.03 -4.37 9.66
N ARG A 26 -8.37 -3.07 9.52
CA ARG A 26 -9.74 -2.58 9.42
C ARG A 26 -10.22 -2.51 7.98
N LEU A 27 -9.34 -2.14 7.05
CA LEU A 27 -9.62 -2.01 5.63
C LEU A 27 -9.37 -3.33 4.89
N ARG A 28 -9.99 -4.45 5.35
CA ARG A 28 -9.85 -5.80 4.76
C ARG A 28 -10.36 -5.96 3.32
N LEU A 29 -10.64 -4.85 2.64
CA LEU A 29 -10.94 -4.85 1.21
C LEU A 29 -9.72 -5.30 0.40
N ASP A 30 -8.50 -5.11 0.92
CA ASP A 30 -7.27 -5.60 0.29
C ASP A 30 -7.26 -7.13 0.16
N ASP A 31 -7.72 -7.89 1.16
CA ASP A 31 -7.83 -9.36 1.05
C ASP A 31 -8.79 -9.81 -0.06
N ILE A 32 -9.92 -9.11 -0.25
CA ILE A 32 -10.92 -9.45 -1.27
C ILE A 32 -10.41 -9.10 -2.67
N ILE A 33 -9.80 -7.92 -2.80
CA ILE A 33 -9.36 -7.37 -4.08
C ILE A 33 -8.04 -8.00 -4.51
N ALA A 34 -7.20 -8.47 -3.58
CA ALA A 34 -5.92 -9.12 -3.85
C ALA A 34 -6.01 -10.20 -4.92
N ARG A 35 -7.02 -11.07 -4.80
CA ARG A 35 -7.21 -12.20 -5.71
C ARG A 35 -7.57 -11.72 -7.12
N GLU A 36 -8.54 -10.82 -7.21
CA GLU A 36 -9.02 -10.31 -8.50
C GLU A 36 -7.95 -9.43 -9.17
N LEU A 37 -7.21 -8.63 -8.39
CA LEU A 37 -6.11 -7.80 -8.90
C LEU A 37 -4.96 -8.65 -9.44
N ARG A 38 -4.62 -9.77 -8.77
CA ARG A 38 -3.63 -10.72 -9.30
C ARG A 38 -4.13 -11.39 -10.57
N ALA A 39 -5.40 -11.82 -10.60
CA ALA A 39 -5.98 -12.41 -11.81
C ALA A 39 -5.99 -11.42 -12.98
N LEU A 40 -6.26 -10.14 -12.70
CA LEU A 40 -6.20 -9.07 -13.70
C LEU A 40 -4.77 -8.89 -14.22
N ALA A 41 -3.78 -8.81 -13.33
CA ALA A 41 -2.37 -8.68 -13.70
C ALA A 41 -1.89 -9.84 -14.58
N ASP A 42 -2.26 -11.08 -14.22
CA ASP A 42 -1.90 -12.27 -15.00
C ASP A 42 -2.55 -12.29 -16.40
N VAL A 43 -3.74 -11.70 -16.54
CA VAL A 43 -4.46 -11.59 -17.81
C VAL A 43 -3.96 -10.42 -18.66
N SER A 44 -3.73 -9.26 -18.04
CA SER A 44 -3.23 -8.05 -18.71
C SER A 44 -1.79 -8.23 -19.15
N GLY A 45 -1.02 -9.05 -18.42
CA GLY A 45 0.42 -9.20 -18.62
C GLY A 45 1.23 -8.06 -17.99
N GLU A 46 0.57 -7.11 -17.34
CA GLU A 46 1.13 -5.85 -16.87
C GLU A 46 1.12 -5.77 -15.33
N THR A 47 1.58 -4.64 -14.80
CA THR A 47 1.42 -4.31 -13.38
C THR A 47 0.11 -3.58 -13.15
N ASP A 48 -0.78 -4.18 -12.35
CA ASP A 48 -2.05 -3.59 -11.97
C ASP A 48 -2.02 -3.13 -10.51
N TRP A 49 -2.74 -2.06 -10.20
CA TRP A 49 -2.82 -1.51 -8.84
C TRP A 49 -4.24 -1.14 -8.45
N PHE A 50 -4.52 -1.24 -7.16
CA PHE A 50 -5.77 -0.82 -6.56
C PHE A 50 -5.57 0.45 -5.73
N THR A 51 -6.34 1.48 -6.06
CA THR A 51 -6.31 2.78 -5.39
C THR A 51 -7.62 3.06 -4.68
N VAL A 52 -7.49 3.69 -3.51
CA VAL A 52 -8.61 4.21 -2.72
C VAL A 52 -8.46 5.72 -2.64
N LEU A 53 -9.59 6.43 -2.65
CA LEU A 53 -9.59 7.87 -2.48
C LEU A 53 -9.32 8.22 -1.00
N ASP A 54 -8.25 8.96 -0.75
CA ASP A 54 -7.97 9.61 0.52
C ASP A 54 -8.11 11.13 0.33
N ASN A 55 -9.29 11.65 0.71
CA ASN A 55 -9.70 13.03 0.46
C ASN A 55 -9.64 13.41 -1.03
N GLU A 56 -8.62 14.18 -1.43
CA GLU A 56 -8.41 14.64 -2.80
C GLU A 56 -7.31 13.83 -3.53
N GLN A 57 -6.71 12.84 -2.87
CA GLN A 57 -5.59 12.06 -3.41
C GLN A 57 -5.96 10.60 -3.60
N ALA A 58 -5.45 9.99 -4.68
CA ALA A 58 -5.55 8.54 -4.87
C ALA A 58 -4.39 7.86 -4.12
N LEU A 59 -4.71 7.10 -3.08
CA LEU A 59 -3.76 6.30 -2.34
C LEU A 59 -3.71 4.89 -2.95
N CYS A 60 -2.54 4.50 -3.46
CA CYS A 60 -2.31 3.11 -3.86
C CYS A 60 -2.17 2.24 -2.61
N VAL A 61 -3.09 1.30 -2.43
CA VAL A 61 -3.11 0.41 -1.26
C VAL A 61 -2.60 -0.99 -1.59
N GLN A 62 -2.63 -1.37 -2.87
CA GLN A 62 -2.19 -2.68 -3.32
C GLN A 62 -1.69 -2.66 -4.76
N VAL A 63 -0.67 -3.46 -5.03
CA VAL A 63 -0.08 -3.65 -6.36
C VAL A 63 0.02 -5.16 -6.62
N ALA A 64 -0.30 -5.58 -7.83
CA ALA A 64 -0.06 -6.92 -8.31
C ALA A 64 0.72 -6.84 -9.63
N GLU A 65 1.88 -7.49 -9.63
CA GLU A 65 2.70 -7.64 -10.83
C GLU A 65 2.32 -8.95 -11.52
N SER A 66 2.21 -8.90 -12.84
CA SER A 66 2.13 -10.08 -13.69
C SER A 66 3.40 -10.92 -13.55
N VAL A 67 3.24 -12.24 -13.51
CA VAL A 67 4.39 -13.17 -13.53
C VAL A 67 5.11 -13.18 -14.89
N ARG A 68 4.52 -12.54 -15.91
CA ARG A 68 5.02 -12.48 -17.29
C ARG A 68 5.69 -11.15 -17.66
N ALA A 69 5.71 -10.18 -16.75
CA ALA A 69 6.30 -8.85 -16.96
C ALA A 69 7.84 -8.89 -17.03
#